data_AF-A0A640S9F9-F1
#
_entry.id   AF-A0A640S9F9-F1
#
_cell.length_a   1.000
_cell.length_b   1.000
_cell.length_c   1.000
_cell.angle_alpha   90.00
_cell.angle_beta   90.00
_cell.angle_gamma   90.00
#
_symmetry.space_group_name_H-M   'P 1'
#
loop_
_entity.id
_entity.type
_entity.pdbx_description
1 polymer ?
#
loop_
_entity_poly.entity_id
_entity_poly.type
_entity_poly.pdbx_seq_one_letter_code
_entity_poly.pdbx_strand_id
1 'polypeptide(L)'
;MARDEGPVADGTEGWDAEAVRARLDALARLDPDLTRFGSEVHRYRLARPLSEAGIRAFEERYAVRLPASYRDFLARVGGSGAGPDYGLLPLDGPLAPDSDDAVDDLQEQDRRPGFLATPFPLSAEWRREPAGRFDEEAEQARVAGSLVIAESGCGEFVRLVVTGPCAGQVWFDDMTWGRIVPGPGFRAWYLAWLAK
;
A
#
# COMPACT_ATOMS: atom_id res chain seq x y z
N MET A 1 -38.18 6.39 -10.57
CA MET A 1 -37.70 6.43 -9.17
C MET A 1 -36.44 5.61 -9.09
N ALA A 2 -35.28 6.26 -9.29
CA ALA A 2 -33.99 5.62 -9.15
C ALA A 2 -33.67 5.48 -7.66
N ARG A 3 -33.27 4.28 -7.23
CA ARG A 3 -32.74 4.07 -5.88
C ARG A 3 -31.29 4.55 -5.90
N ASP A 4 -31.07 5.61 -5.15
CA ASP A 4 -29.76 6.16 -4.79
C ASP A 4 -29.11 5.17 -3.81
N GLU A 5 -28.27 4.27 -4.33
CA GLU A 5 -27.38 3.47 -3.50
C GLU A 5 -26.11 4.29 -3.30
N GLY A 6 -26.13 5.15 -2.28
CA GLY A 6 -24.95 5.85 -1.79
C GLY A 6 -23.84 4.86 -1.39
N PRO A 7 -22.59 5.33 -1.28
CA PRO A 7 -21.45 4.47 -1.00
C PRO A 7 -21.68 3.75 0.33
N VAL A 8 -21.73 2.42 0.26
CA VAL A 8 -21.79 1.54 1.41
C VAL A 8 -20.55 1.82 2.25
N ALA A 9 -20.76 2.40 3.43
CA ALA A 9 -19.72 2.54 4.43
C ALA A 9 -19.16 1.15 4.73
N ASP A 10 -17.88 0.94 4.44
CA ASP A 10 -17.18 -0.31 4.69
C ASP A 10 -17.32 -0.65 6.17
N GLY A 11 -18.03 -1.74 6.44
CA GLY A 11 -18.38 -2.17 7.77
C GLY A 11 -17.13 -2.50 8.58
N THR A 12 -17.31 -2.43 9.89
CA THR A 12 -16.44 -2.90 10.97
C THR A 12 -16.13 -4.40 10.89
N GLU A 13 -15.54 -4.88 9.81
CA GLU A 13 -14.92 -6.21 9.74
C GLU A 13 -13.41 -6.06 9.93
N GLY A 14 -12.96 -6.26 11.17
CA GLY A 14 -11.54 -6.32 11.49
C GLY A 14 -10.81 -7.48 10.79
N TRP A 15 -9.49 -7.53 10.95
CA TRP A 15 -8.70 -8.62 10.36
C TRP A 15 -8.80 -9.92 11.14
N ASP A 16 -9.12 -11.01 10.45
CA ASP A 16 -8.90 -12.37 10.96
C ASP A 16 -7.46 -12.79 10.66
N ALA A 17 -6.56 -12.51 11.60
CA ALA A 17 -5.15 -12.80 11.45
C ALA A 17 -4.86 -14.30 11.37
N GLU A 18 -5.70 -15.16 11.97
CA GLU A 18 -5.54 -16.60 11.88
C GLU A 18 -5.92 -17.10 10.50
N ALA A 19 -7.05 -16.65 9.95
CA ALA A 19 -7.46 -16.98 8.60
C ALA A 19 -6.44 -16.51 7.55
N VAL A 20 -5.87 -15.30 7.71
CA VAL A 20 -4.80 -14.80 6.83
C VAL A 20 -3.58 -15.72 6.87
N ARG A 21 -3.09 -16.08 8.07
CA ARG A 21 -1.94 -16.98 8.21
C ARG A 21 -2.23 -18.37 7.62
N ALA A 22 -3.40 -18.93 7.90
CA ALA A 22 -3.81 -20.21 7.36
C ALA A 22 -3.87 -20.19 5.82
N ARG A 23 -4.30 -19.07 5.22
CA ARG A 23 -4.33 -18.91 3.77
C ARG A 23 -2.93 -18.78 3.18
N LEU A 24 -2.04 -18.02 3.81
CA LEU A 24 -0.62 -17.94 3.41
C LEU A 24 0.06 -19.32 3.46
N ASP A 25 -0.18 -20.09 4.52
CA ASP A 25 0.34 -21.46 4.63
C ASP A 25 -0.20 -22.38 3.53
N ALA A 26 -1.47 -22.19 3.12
CA ALA A 26 -2.05 -22.93 2.00
C ALA A 26 -1.39 -22.54 0.67
N LEU A 27 -1.16 -21.24 0.43
CA LEU A 27 -0.47 -20.75 -0.76
C LEU A 27 0.97 -21.30 -0.83
N ALA A 28 1.70 -21.29 0.29
CA ALA A 28 3.05 -21.86 0.37
C ALA A 28 3.10 -23.36 0.06
N ARG A 29 2.07 -24.12 0.44
CA ARG A 29 1.96 -25.55 0.09
C ARG A 29 1.63 -25.78 -1.39
N LEU A 30 0.90 -24.85 -2.01
CA LEU A 30 0.53 -24.92 -3.43
C LEU A 30 1.66 -24.46 -4.36
N ASP A 31 2.63 -23.71 -3.83
CA ASP A 31 3.75 -23.18 -4.58
C ASP A 31 5.09 -23.48 -3.87
N PRO A 32 5.45 -24.76 -3.72
CA PRO A 32 6.65 -25.17 -3.00
C PRO A 32 7.95 -24.70 -3.69
N ASP A 33 7.91 -24.51 -5.00
CA ASP A 33 9.03 -24.08 -5.83
C ASP A 33 9.09 -22.56 -6.02
N LEU A 34 8.18 -21.80 -5.39
CA LEU A 34 8.11 -20.33 -5.44
C LEU A 34 8.07 -19.77 -6.87
N THR A 35 7.17 -20.31 -7.68
CA THR A 35 7.01 -20.01 -9.10
C THR A 35 6.00 -18.90 -9.37
N ARG A 36 5.17 -18.56 -8.39
CA ARG A 36 4.27 -17.41 -8.50
C ARG A 36 5.09 -16.13 -8.43
N PHE A 37 4.76 -15.16 -9.27
CA PHE A 37 5.50 -13.90 -9.37
C PHE A 37 5.66 -13.21 -8.01
N GLY A 38 6.91 -12.91 -7.64
CA GLY A 38 7.32 -12.26 -6.39
C GLY A 38 7.34 -13.17 -5.15
N SER A 39 6.84 -14.41 -5.26
CA SER A 39 6.83 -15.37 -4.15
C SER A 39 8.22 -15.82 -3.72
N GLU A 40 9.22 -15.72 -4.58
CA GLU A 40 10.63 -15.97 -4.27
C GLU A 40 11.19 -14.98 -3.25
N VAL A 41 10.64 -13.76 -3.22
CA VAL A 41 11.04 -12.68 -2.31
C VAL A 41 10.36 -12.85 -0.96
N HIS A 42 9.03 -12.78 -0.90
CA HIS A 42 8.32 -12.79 0.37
C HIS A 42 8.08 -14.20 0.93
N ARG A 43 8.15 -15.25 0.09
CA ARG A 43 8.04 -16.68 0.46
C ARG A 43 6.79 -17.02 1.28
N TYR A 44 5.70 -16.28 1.05
CA TYR A 44 4.45 -16.31 1.81
C TYR A 44 4.62 -16.03 3.33
N ARG A 45 5.69 -15.36 3.74
CA ARG A 45 5.98 -15.04 5.15
C ARG A 45 5.68 -13.58 5.46
N LEU A 46 4.91 -13.36 6.51
CA LEU A 46 4.74 -12.03 7.10
C LEU A 46 5.85 -11.74 8.11
N ALA A 47 6.29 -10.49 8.15
CA ALA A 47 7.02 -9.98 9.29
C ALA A 47 6.11 -9.89 10.52
N ARG A 48 6.71 -9.77 11.70
CA ARG A 48 5.94 -9.67 12.95
C ARG A 48 5.03 -8.44 12.92
N PRO A 49 3.83 -8.52 13.54
CA PRO A 49 3.02 -7.34 13.77
C PRO A 49 3.79 -6.26 14.55
N LEU A 50 3.51 -5.00 14.23
CA LEU A 50 4.09 -3.84 14.89
C LEU A 50 3.42 -3.62 16.25
N SER A 51 4.17 -3.05 17.18
CA SER A 51 3.60 -2.62 18.46
C SER A 51 2.76 -1.36 18.28
N GLU A 52 1.75 -1.19 19.13
CA GLU A 52 0.96 0.05 19.20
C GLU A 52 1.84 1.28 19.38
N ALA A 53 2.93 1.16 20.15
CA ALA A 53 3.90 2.23 20.34
C ALA A 53 4.66 2.57 19.05
N GLY A 54 5.06 1.57 18.24
CA GLY A 54 5.72 1.78 16.96
C GLY A 54 4.80 2.45 15.93
N ILE A 55 3.55 1.98 15.84
CA ILE A 55 2.53 2.59 14.97
C ILE A 55 2.27 4.04 15.41
N ARG A 56 2.09 4.27 16.71
CA ARG A 56 1.87 5.62 17.26
C ARG A 56 3.05 6.54 17.01
N ALA A 57 4.29 6.04 17.17
CA ALA A 57 5.49 6.82 16.91
C ALA A 57 5.57 7.24 15.43
N PHE A 58 5.20 6.36 14.51
CA PHE A 58 5.11 6.69 13.08
C PHE A 58 4.05 7.79 12.82
N GLU A 59 2.84 7.61 13.34
CA GLU A 59 1.74 8.57 13.21
C GLU A 59 2.13 9.95 13.76
N GLU A 60 2.78 10.00 14.92
CA GLU A 60 3.25 11.25 15.55
C GLU A 60 4.38 11.91 14.76
N ARG A 61 5.36 11.12 14.29
CA ARG A 61 6.50 11.62 13.51
C ARG A 61 6.07 12.32 12.22
N TYR A 62 5.05 11.79 11.56
CA TYR A 62 4.58 12.29 10.27
C TYR A 62 3.24 13.06 10.32
N ALA A 63 2.74 13.34 11.54
CA ALA A 63 1.50 14.06 11.78
C ALA A 63 0.30 13.49 10.98
N VAL A 64 0.18 12.16 10.95
CA VAL A 64 -0.85 11.43 10.19
C VAL A 64 -1.62 10.48 11.10
N ARG A 65 -2.83 10.12 10.69
CA ARG A 65 -3.56 8.97 11.25
C ARG A 65 -3.69 7.92 10.18
N LEU A 66 -3.15 6.73 10.43
CA LEU A 66 -3.21 5.66 9.45
C LEU A 66 -4.67 5.20 9.27
N PRO A 67 -5.10 4.84 8.04
CA PRO A 67 -6.42 4.27 7.82
C PRO A 67 -6.66 3.07 8.73
N ALA A 68 -7.85 3.02 9.36
CA ALA A 68 -8.14 2.07 10.43
C ALA A 68 -7.85 0.60 10.06
N SER A 69 -8.22 0.18 8.84
CA SER A 69 -7.95 -1.17 8.34
C SER A 69 -6.45 -1.48 8.20
N TYR A 70 -5.64 -0.54 7.69
CA TYR A 70 -4.20 -0.73 7.56
C TYR A 70 -3.51 -0.72 8.93
N ARG A 71 -3.94 0.18 9.83
CA ARG A 71 -3.47 0.22 11.22
C ARG A 71 -3.72 -1.10 11.95
N ASP A 72 -4.92 -1.67 11.80
CA ASP A 72 -5.29 -2.95 12.40
C ASP A 72 -4.50 -4.13 11.80
N PHE A 73 -4.25 -4.11 10.48
CA PHE A 73 -3.38 -5.08 9.81
C PHE A 73 -1.97 -5.09 10.41
N LEU A 74 -1.36 -3.91 10.52
CA LEU A 74 -0.02 -3.76 11.07
C LEU A 74 0.07 -4.27 12.51
N ALA A 75 -0.95 -4.02 13.33
CA ALA A 75 -0.98 -4.40 14.74
C ALA A 75 -1.26 -5.89 14.98
N ARG A 76 -1.98 -6.56 14.07
CA ARG A 76 -2.49 -7.94 14.31
C ARG A 76 -2.01 -8.99 13.34
N VAL A 77 -1.76 -8.62 12.08
CA VAL A 77 -1.50 -9.54 10.98
C VAL A 77 -0.01 -9.59 10.66
N GLY A 78 0.60 -8.47 10.27
CA GLY A 78 2.01 -8.39 9.97
C GLY A 78 2.47 -6.97 9.64
N GLY A 79 3.74 -6.67 9.89
CA GLY A 79 4.34 -5.35 9.63
C GLY A 79 4.84 -5.14 8.20
N SER A 80 5.03 -6.23 7.44
CA SER A 80 5.53 -6.28 6.05
C SER A 80 5.56 -7.74 5.58
N GLY A 81 6.10 -8.01 4.38
CA GLY A 81 6.36 -9.35 3.87
C GLY A 81 5.27 -9.80 2.92
N ALA A 82 4.67 -10.97 3.15
CA ALA A 82 3.72 -11.57 2.23
C ALA A 82 2.62 -10.59 1.76
N GLY A 83 2.46 -10.48 0.46
CA GLY A 83 1.51 -9.61 -0.22
C GLY A 83 1.61 -9.81 -1.74
N PRO A 84 0.83 -9.07 -2.53
CA PRO A 84 0.96 -9.07 -3.99
C PRO A 84 2.39 -8.84 -4.44
N ASP A 85 2.78 -9.53 -5.52
CA ASP A 85 4.06 -9.37 -6.19
C ASP A 85 5.24 -9.44 -5.21
N TYR A 86 6.06 -8.40 -5.06
CA TYR A 86 7.21 -8.42 -4.14
C TYR A 86 6.83 -8.32 -2.66
N GLY A 87 5.55 -8.14 -2.35
CA GLY A 87 5.03 -8.11 -0.99
C GLY A 87 4.89 -6.71 -0.41
N LEU A 88 4.44 -6.66 0.84
CA LEU A 88 4.26 -5.44 1.59
C LEU A 88 5.58 -4.90 2.11
N LEU A 89 5.81 -3.61 1.89
CA LEU A 89 6.95 -2.86 2.41
C LEU A 89 6.80 -2.62 3.93
N PRO A 90 7.91 -2.57 4.69
CA PRO A 90 7.91 -2.11 6.07
C PRO A 90 7.34 -0.70 6.21
N LEU A 91 6.51 -0.48 7.24
CA LEU A 91 6.00 0.86 7.57
C LEU A 91 7.14 1.84 7.88
N ASP A 92 8.05 1.41 8.75
CA ASP A 92 9.21 2.17 9.20
C ASP A 92 10.37 1.19 9.40
N GLY A 93 11.57 1.57 8.96
CA GLY A 93 12.77 0.73 9.01
C GLY A 93 13.43 0.53 7.63
N PRO A 94 14.65 -0.02 7.62
CA PRO A 94 15.39 -0.22 6.39
C PRO A 94 14.69 -1.25 5.50
N LEU A 95 14.75 -1.02 4.19
CA LEU A 95 14.40 -2.03 3.21
C LEU A 95 15.42 -3.19 3.25
N ALA A 96 15.10 -4.28 2.54
CA ALA A 96 16.08 -5.34 2.32
C ALA A 96 17.29 -4.73 1.59
N PRO A 97 18.54 -5.16 1.89
CA PRO A 97 19.74 -4.59 1.28
C PRO A 97 19.83 -4.73 -0.24
N ASP A 98 18.98 -5.57 -0.84
CA ASP A 98 18.84 -5.76 -2.28
C ASP A 98 17.54 -5.12 -2.82
N SER A 99 16.95 -4.13 -2.12
CA SER A 99 15.80 -3.38 -2.61
C SER A 99 16.16 -2.55 -3.83
N ASP A 100 15.17 -2.32 -4.70
CA ASP A 100 15.30 -1.41 -5.83
C ASP A 100 15.47 0.02 -5.30
N ASP A 101 16.47 0.75 -5.82
CA ASP A 101 16.73 2.16 -5.49
C ASP A 101 15.47 3.03 -5.64
N ALA A 102 14.56 2.66 -6.57
CA ALA A 102 13.30 3.36 -6.76
C ALA A 102 12.37 3.26 -5.55
N VAL A 103 12.37 2.14 -4.82
CA VAL A 103 11.56 1.99 -3.59
C VAL A 103 12.11 2.89 -2.49
N ASP A 104 13.44 2.96 -2.36
CA ASP A 104 14.11 3.83 -1.40
C ASP A 104 13.78 5.31 -1.67
N ASP A 105 13.91 5.77 -2.93
CA ASP A 105 13.56 7.14 -3.33
C ASP A 105 12.09 7.49 -3.01
N LEU A 106 11.17 6.57 -3.27
CA LEU A 106 9.74 6.77 -2.97
C LEU A 106 9.46 6.79 -1.46
N GLN A 107 10.10 5.93 -0.68
CA GLN A 107 9.97 5.98 0.78
C GLN A 107 10.56 7.29 1.32
N GLU A 108 11.71 7.74 0.84
CA GLU A 108 12.28 9.03 1.22
C GLU A 108 11.32 10.19 0.91
N GLN A 109 10.69 10.17 -0.27
CA GLN A 109 9.67 11.13 -0.65
C GLN A 109 8.49 11.14 0.33
N ASP A 110 7.91 9.97 0.60
CA ASP A 110 6.75 9.81 1.48
C ASP A 110 7.07 10.23 2.93
N ARG A 111 8.35 10.26 3.30
CA ARG A 111 8.83 10.62 4.65
C ARG A 111 9.24 12.08 4.76
N ARG A 112 9.08 12.89 3.70
CA ARG A 112 9.33 14.34 3.76
C ARG A 112 8.33 15.03 4.70
N PRO A 113 8.76 16.05 5.47
CA PRO A 113 7.87 16.78 6.37
C PRO A 113 6.62 17.30 5.66
N GLY A 114 5.45 17.03 6.22
CA GLY A 114 4.16 17.48 5.68
C GLY A 114 3.62 16.68 4.50
N PHE A 115 4.39 15.75 3.90
CA PHE A 115 3.94 14.98 2.75
C PHE A 115 2.72 14.11 3.08
N LEU A 116 2.81 13.28 4.11
CA LEU A 116 1.69 12.41 4.52
C LEU A 116 0.51 13.17 5.14
N ALA A 117 0.76 14.34 5.73
CA ALA A 117 -0.28 15.18 6.31
C ALA A 117 -1.03 16.03 5.27
N THR A 118 -0.51 16.13 4.05
CA THR A 118 -1.16 16.83 2.94
C THR A 118 -2.26 15.94 2.36
N PRO A 119 -3.48 16.45 2.12
CA PRO A 119 -4.54 15.67 1.50
C PRO A 119 -4.17 15.18 0.11
N PHE A 120 -4.44 13.91 -0.17
CA PHE A 120 -4.26 13.32 -1.49
C PHE A 120 -5.14 14.04 -2.53
N PRO A 121 -4.55 14.55 -3.63
CA PRO A 121 -5.23 15.50 -4.51
C PRO A 121 -6.13 14.84 -5.55
N LEU A 122 -5.97 13.55 -5.81
CA LEU A 122 -6.68 12.85 -6.87
C LEU A 122 -7.95 12.17 -6.35
N SER A 123 -9.00 12.15 -7.19
CA SER A 123 -10.27 11.46 -6.94
C SER A 123 -10.69 10.52 -8.07
N ALA A 124 -9.94 10.55 -9.18
CA ALA A 124 -10.11 9.68 -10.34
C ALA A 124 -8.74 9.35 -10.94
N GLU A 125 -8.71 8.47 -11.93
CA GLU A 125 -7.50 8.16 -12.69
C GLU A 125 -6.84 9.45 -13.20
N TRP A 126 -5.52 9.53 -13.04
CA TRP A 126 -4.69 10.61 -13.55
C TRP A 126 -3.65 10.05 -14.51
N ARG A 127 -3.36 10.82 -15.56
CA ARG A 127 -2.36 10.51 -16.57
C ARG A 127 -1.53 11.73 -16.88
N ARG A 128 -0.23 11.52 -17.05
CA ARG A 128 0.70 12.53 -17.54
C ARG A 128 0.35 12.90 -18.98
N GLU A 129 0.35 14.20 -19.25
CA GLU A 129 0.22 14.73 -20.61
C GLU A 129 1.49 14.41 -21.44
N PRO A 130 1.40 13.71 -22.58
CA PRO A 130 2.57 13.27 -23.35
C PRO A 130 3.46 14.40 -23.90
N ALA A 131 2.88 15.57 -24.15
CA ALA A 131 3.57 16.73 -24.73
C ALA A 131 3.88 17.83 -23.69
N GLY A 132 3.61 17.59 -22.41
CA GLY A 132 3.89 18.54 -21.33
C GLY A 132 5.38 18.63 -21.02
N ARG A 133 5.86 19.82 -20.61
CA ARG A 133 7.16 19.93 -19.95
C ARG A 133 7.07 19.14 -18.64
N PHE A 134 8.07 18.29 -18.38
CA PHE A 134 8.17 17.60 -17.10
C PHE A 134 8.29 18.63 -15.96
N ASP A 135 7.36 18.54 -15.02
CA ASP A 135 7.32 19.36 -13.81
C ASP A 135 7.43 18.41 -12.61
N GLU A 136 8.65 18.34 -12.07
CA GLU A 136 8.98 17.43 -10.98
C GLU A 136 8.17 17.73 -9.72
N GLU A 137 7.90 19.00 -9.42
CA GLU A 137 7.14 19.40 -8.24
C GLU A 137 5.69 18.95 -8.37
N ALA A 138 5.08 19.13 -9.55
CA ALA A 138 3.73 18.65 -9.82
C ALA A 138 3.63 17.11 -9.77
N GLU A 139 4.64 16.41 -10.30
CA GLU A 139 4.72 14.95 -10.26
C GLU A 139 4.84 14.42 -8.82
N GLN A 140 5.60 15.11 -7.97
CA GLN A 140 5.73 14.74 -6.56
C GLN A 140 4.46 15.07 -5.78
N ALA A 141 3.83 16.22 -6.05
CA ALA A 141 2.63 16.66 -5.38
C ALA A 141 1.40 15.77 -5.69
N ARG A 142 1.35 15.13 -6.87
CA ARG A 142 0.20 14.28 -7.28
C ARG A 142 -0.04 13.08 -6.35
N VAL A 143 0.99 12.65 -5.61
CA VAL A 143 0.96 11.51 -4.70
C VAL A 143 1.07 11.89 -3.22
N ALA A 144 1.04 13.19 -2.89
CA ALA A 144 1.03 13.66 -1.51
C ALA A 144 -0.10 13.00 -0.70
N GLY A 145 0.10 12.75 0.59
CA GLY A 145 -0.91 12.09 1.42
C GLY A 145 -1.09 10.59 1.17
N SER A 146 -0.13 9.95 0.48
CA SER A 146 -0.11 8.49 0.26
C SER A 146 1.19 7.86 0.71
N LEU A 147 1.15 6.56 0.99
CA LEU A 147 2.28 5.70 1.35
C LEU A 147 2.51 4.67 0.26
N VAL A 148 3.72 4.53 -0.26
CA VAL A 148 4.12 3.33 -0.99
C VAL A 148 4.11 2.14 -0.02
N ILE A 149 3.32 1.11 -0.35
CA ILE A 149 3.12 -0.07 0.51
C ILE A 149 3.52 -1.37 -0.17
N ALA A 150 3.68 -1.39 -1.49
CA ALA A 150 4.17 -2.55 -2.24
C ALA A 150 4.77 -2.12 -3.57
N GLU A 151 5.61 -2.97 -4.12
CA GLU A 151 6.14 -2.87 -5.48
C GLU A 151 5.61 -4.06 -6.31
N SER A 152 5.15 -3.77 -7.53
CA SER A 152 4.64 -4.75 -8.49
C SER A 152 5.60 -5.02 -9.65
N GLY A 153 6.79 -4.42 -9.63
CA GLY A 153 7.83 -4.52 -10.66
C GLY A 153 7.65 -3.56 -11.83
N CYS A 154 8.65 -3.45 -12.70
CA CYS A 154 8.61 -2.61 -13.92
C CYS A 154 8.23 -1.14 -13.68
N GLY A 155 8.57 -0.58 -12.51
CA GLY A 155 8.21 0.79 -12.13
C GLY A 155 6.74 0.97 -11.72
N GLU A 156 6.05 -0.12 -11.39
CA GLU A 156 4.68 -0.11 -10.86
C GLU A 156 4.70 -0.28 -9.33
N PHE A 157 4.00 0.63 -8.66
CA PHE A 157 3.92 0.67 -7.20
C PHE A 157 2.48 0.70 -6.73
N VAL A 158 2.25 0.20 -5.52
CA VAL A 158 0.97 0.31 -4.84
C VAL A 158 1.09 1.34 -3.74
N ARG A 159 0.23 2.35 -3.80
CA ARG A 159 0.14 3.42 -2.81
C ARG A 159 -1.12 3.29 -1.99
N LEU A 160 -1.03 3.44 -0.67
CA LEU A 160 -2.16 3.59 0.23
C LEU A 160 -2.39 5.07 0.53
N VAL A 161 -3.56 5.59 0.21
CA VAL A 161 -3.92 6.95 0.63
C VAL A 161 -4.14 6.98 2.15
N VAL A 162 -3.43 7.86 2.84
CA VAL A 162 -3.50 8.01 4.30
C VAL A 162 -4.19 9.30 4.73
N THR A 163 -4.18 10.33 3.89
CA THR A 163 -4.83 11.62 4.20
C THR A 163 -5.65 12.10 3.01
N GLY A 164 -6.87 12.60 3.28
CA GLY A 164 -7.78 13.13 2.26
C GLY A 164 -9.01 12.26 2.02
N PRO A 165 -9.86 12.60 1.03
CA PRO A 165 -11.16 11.96 0.81
C PRO A 165 -11.08 10.47 0.45
N CYS A 166 -9.95 10.04 -0.13
CA CYS A 166 -9.71 8.65 -0.54
C CYS A 166 -8.96 7.83 0.52
N ALA A 167 -8.79 8.33 1.75
CA ALA A 167 -8.03 7.64 2.80
C ALA A 167 -8.53 6.20 3.02
N GLY A 168 -7.58 5.25 3.00
CA GLY A 168 -7.84 3.81 3.09
C GLY A 168 -7.95 3.08 1.75
N GLN A 169 -8.04 3.80 0.62
CA GLN A 169 -7.97 3.22 -0.71
C GLN A 169 -6.53 2.96 -1.15
N VAL A 170 -6.32 1.87 -1.86
CA VAL A 170 -5.08 1.65 -2.61
C VAL A 170 -5.18 2.28 -4.00
N TRP A 171 -4.06 2.74 -4.51
CA TRP A 171 -3.90 3.35 -5.83
C TRP A 171 -2.70 2.72 -6.51
N PHE A 172 -2.82 2.43 -7.79
CA PHE A 172 -1.77 1.81 -8.59
C PHE A 172 -1.02 2.91 -9.33
N ASP A 173 0.25 3.11 -9.00
CA ASP A 173 1.13 4.15 -9.55
C ASP A 173 2.11 3.52 -10.54
N ASP A 174 1.78 3.66 -11.81
CA ASP A 174 2.58 3.22 -12.95
C ASP A 174 3.45 4.40 -13.38
N MET A 175 4.67 4.44 -12.84
CA MET A 175 5.62 5.52 -13.11
C MET A 175 6.19 5.44 -14.53
N THR A 176 6.21 4.24 -15.11
CA THR A 176 6.69 3.99 -16.48
C THR A 176 5.81 4.69 -17.50
N TRP A 177 4.48 4.60 -17.32
CA TRP A 177 3.51 5.23 -18.22
C TRP A 177 2.90 6.52 -17.67
N GLY A 178 3.36 6.98 -16.51
CA GLY A 178 2.91 8.22 -15.87
C GLY A 178 1.41 8.17 -15.58
N ARG A 179 0.92 7.08 -15.02
CA ARG A 179 -0.50 6.82 -14.79
C ARG A 179 -0.72 6.41 -13.36
N ILE A 180 -1.77 6.95 -12.73
CA ILE A 180 -2.19 6.52 -11.40
C ILE A 180 -3.69 6.26 -11.36
N VAL A 181 -4.07 5.08 -10.89
CA VAL A 181 -5.44 4.57 -11.00
C VAL A 181 -5.99 4.23 -9.61
N PRO A 182 -7.24 4.62 -9.29
CA PRO A 182 -7.87 4.22 -8.04
C PRO A 182 -8.14 2.72 -7.99
N GLY A 183 -7.89 2.13 -6.82
CA GLY A 183 -8.22 0.75 -6.48
C GLY A 183 -9.24 0.67 -5.32
N PRO A 184 -9.49 -0.54 -4.81
CA PRO A 184 -10.40 -0.74 -3.68
C PRO A 184 -9.76 -0.33 -2.35
N GLY A 185 -10.47 -0.53 -1.23
CA GLY A 185 -9.88 -0.40 0.10
C GLY A 185 -8.75 -1.40 0.35
N PHE A 186 -7.79 -1.06 1.22
CA PHE A 186 -6.63 -1.90 1.55
C PHE A 186 -7.00 -3.35 1.88
N ARG A 187 -8.01 -3.57 2.74
CA ARG A 187 -8.48 -4.92 3.10
C ARG A 187 -8.98 -5.70 1.90
N ALA A 188 -9.85 -5.09 1.09
CA ALA A 188 -10.42 -5.74 -0.08
C ALA A 188 -9.32 -6.10 -1.11
N TRP A 189 -8.37 -5.19 -1.34
CA TRP A 189 -7.22 -5.44 -2.21
C TRP A 189 -6.39 -6.64 -1.76
N TYR A 190 -5.99 -6.67 -0.48
CA TYR A 190 -5.12 -7.72 0.04
C TYR A 190 -5.84 -9.08 0.15
N LEU A 191 -7.12 -9.10 0.55
CA LEU A 191 -7.92 -10.33 0.57
C LEU A 191 -8.16 -10.89 -0.84
N ALA A 192 -8.34 -10.03 -1.85
CA ALA A 192 -8.48 -10.46 -3.23
C ALA A 192 -7.20 -11.15 -3.74
N TRP A 193 -6.02 -10.71 -3.31
CA TRP A 193 -4.77 -11.41 -3.60
C TRP A 193 -4.69 -12.77 -2.90
N LEU A 194 -5.04 -12.83 -1.62
CA LEU A 194 -5.07 -14.10 -0.89
C LEU A 194 -6.01 -15.13 -1.53
N ALA A 195 -7.07 -14.69 -2.23
CA ALA A 195 -8.02 -15.58 -2.89
C ALA A 195 -7.50 -16.22 -4.20
N LYS A 196 -6.35 -15.77 -4.73
CA LYS A 196 -5.69 -16.35 -5.92
C LYS A 196 -5.00 -17.70 -5.66
#